data_AF-A0A5N5WND1-F1
#
_entry.id   AF-A0A5N5WND1-F1
#
_cell.length_a   1.000
_cell.length_b   1.000
_cell.length_c   1.000
_cell.angle_alpha   90.00
_cell.angle_beta   90.00
_cell.angle_gamma   90.00
#
_symmetry.space_group_name_H-M   'P 1'
#
loop_
_entity.id
_entity.type
_entity.pdbx_description
1 polymer ?
#
loop_
_entity_poly.entity_id
_entity_poly.type
_entity_poly.pdbx_seq_one_letter_code
_entity_poly.pdbx_strand_id
1 'polypeptide(L)'
;MTVFIRNITLASRDRILAHIAQGCSIVFAVIALFGSAFQCHLPRTWDYLHGTCIDTVTWTTFIALTSAITDIIILIQAILLVGHVQTAWKKKIMFASIVLPRILYVFGLVYGTRTMVLASNASGEWESAGHSSEIRMIQETRTWTMMEG
;
A
#
# COMPACT_ATOMS: atom_id res chain seq x y z
N MET A 1 -8.56 51.34 -10.72
CA MET A 1 -8.16 50.68 -9.45
C MET A 1 -9.02 49.44 -9.10
N THR A 2 -9.65 48.76 -10.08
CA THR A 2 -10.46 47.53 -9.84
C THR A 2 -9.90 46.28 -10.54
N VAL A 3 -8.90 46.47 -11.41
CA VAL A 3 -8.23 45.37 -12.14
C VAL A 3 -7.30 44.57 -11.20
N PHE A 4 -6.71 45.21 -10.20
CA PHE A 4 -5.84 44.55 -9.23
C PHE A 4 -6.60 43.57 -8.32
N ILE A 5 -7.88 43.86 -7.98
CA ILE A 5 -8.73 42.99 -7.15
C ILE A 5 -9.21 41.78 -7.95
N ARG A 6 -9.46 41.92 -9.25
CA ARG A 6 -9.76 40.78 -10.14
C ARG A 6 -8.57 39.83 -10.31
N ASN A 7 -7.34 40.31 -10.13
CA ASN A 7 -6.15 39.45 -10.13
C ASN A 7 -5.94 38.68 -8.81
N ILE A 8 -6.67 39.03 -7.74
CA ILE A 8 -6.76 38.24 -6.49
C ILE A 8 -7.89 37.19 -6.61
N THR A 9 -8.65 37.18 -7.71
CA THR A 9 -9.62 36.11 -8.02
C THR A 9 -8.92 34.87 -8.60
N LEU A 10 -7.77 34.50 -8.03
CA LEU A 10 -7.14 33.18 -8.20
C LEU A 10 -7.91 32.07 -7.45
N ALA A 11 -9.09 32.36 -6.87
CA ALA A 11 -9.90 31.40 -6.13
C ALA A 11 -10.81 30.51 -7.00
N SER A 12 -11.00 30.82 -8.30
CA SER A 12 -11.79 29.93 -9.19
C SER A 12 -11.04 28.64 -9.50
N ARG A 13 -9.71 28.73 -9.69
CA ARG A 13 -8.87 27.58 -10.01
C ARG A 13 -8.72 26.63 -8.81
N ASP A 14 -8.63 27.17 -7.61
CA ASP A 14 -8.57 26.36 -6.38
C ASP A 14 -9.89 25.64 -6.09
N ARG A 15 -11.05 26.23 -6.42
CA ARG A 15 -12.35 25.56 -6.33
C ARG A 15 -12.51 24.44 -7.35
N ILE A 16 -12.01 24.64 -8.57
CA ILE A 16 -12.02 23.62 -9.61
C ILE A 16 -11.12 22.46 -9.20
N LEU A 17 -9.89 22.74 -8.73
CA LEU A 17 -8.99 21.72 -8.20
C LEU A 17 -9.60 20.99 -7.00
N ALA A 18 -10.30 21.69 -6.11
CA ALA A 18 -11.03 21.08 -4.99
C ALA A 18 -12.11 20.10 -5.44
N HIS A 19 -12.95 20.51 -6.41
CA HIS A 19 -14.00 19.64 -6.94
C HIS A 19 -13.44 18.44 -7.70
N ILE A 20 -12.34 18.62 -8.45
CA ILE A 20 -11.65 17.52 -9.11
C ILE A 20 -11.08 16.55 -8.07
N ALA A 21 -10.38 17.07 -7.05
CA ALA A 21 -9.83 16.25 -5.97
C ALA A 21 -10.91 15.47 -5.22
N GLN A 22 -12.01 16.13 -4.85
CA GLN A 22 -13.14 15.49 -4.19
C GLN A 22 -13.79 14.43 -5.08
N GLY A 23 -13.95 14.70 -6.38
CA GLY A 23 -14.44 13.74 -7.36
C GLY A 23 -13.54 12.51 -7.47
N CYS A 24 -12.22 12.72 -7.60
CA CYS A 24 -11.23 11.63 -7.63
C CYS A 24 -11.30 10.76 -6.37
N SER A 25 -11.42 11.35 -5.18
CA SER A 25 -11.55 10.60 -3.92
C SER A 25 -12.79 9.71 -3.90
N ILE A 26 -13.94 10.19 -4.40
CA ILE A 26 -15.17 9.40 -4.51
C ILE A 26 -14.97 8.25 -5.50
N VAL A 27 -14.38 8.52 -6.66
CA VAL A 27 -14.08 7.49 -7.66
C VAL A 27 -13.16 6.40 -7.08
N PHE A 28 -12.12 6.78 -6.35
CA PHE A 28 -11.24 5.81 -5.69
C PHE A 28 -11.96 5.00 -4.60
N ALA A 29 -12.86 5.60 -3.83
CA ALA A 29 -13.67 4.87 -2.85
C ALA A 29 -14.58 3.84 -3.53
N VAL A 30 -15.17 4.18 -4.68
CA VAL A 30 -15.95 3.24 -5.49
C VAL A 30 -15.05 2.13 -6.02
N ILE A 31 -13.89 2.42 -6.61
CA ILE A 31 -12.96 1.40 -7.09
C ILE A 31 -12.52 0.46 -5.95
N ALA A 32 -12.22 1.00 -4.77
CA ALA A 32 -11.85 0.21 -3.60
C ALA A 32 -13.00 -0.69 -3.12
N LEU A 33 -14.23 -0.19 -3.13
CA LEU A 33 -15.43 -0.95 -2.76
C LEU A 33 -15.65 -2.12 -3.74
N PHE A 34 -15.65 -1.82 -5.03
CA PHE A 34 -15.86 -2.82 -6.07
C PHE A 34 -14.70 -3.82 -6.12
N GLY A 35 -13.45 -3.37 -6.07
CA GLY A 35 -12.30 -4.28 -6.05
C GLY A 35 -12.25 -5.16 -4.80
N SER A 36 -12.76 -4.70 -3.66
CA SER A 36 -12.91 -5.53 -2.45
C SER A 36 -14.08 -6.50 -2.57
N ALA A 37 -15.18 -6.10 -3.21
CA ALA A 37 -16.36 -6.95 -3.43
C ALA A 37 -16.12 -8.03 -4.50
N PHE A 38 -15.24 -7.76 -5.46
CA PHE A 38 -14.89 -8.63 -6.59
C PHE A 38 -13.42 -9.09 -6.53
N GLN A 39 -12.92 -9.44 -5.33
CA GLN A 39 -11.52 -9.90 -5.17
C GLN A 39 -11.20 -11.19 -5.94
N CYS A 40 -12.20 -11.99 -6.30
CA CYS A 40 -12.05 -13.25 -7.04
C CYS A 40 -12.93 -13.28 -8.30
N HIS A 41 -12.61 -14.15 -9.27
CA HIS A 41 -13.33 -14.28 -10.54
C HIS A 41 -14.80 -14.72 -10.35
N LEU A 42 -15.72 -14.13 -11.12
CA LEU A 42 -17.12 -14.61 -11.19
C LEU A 42 -17.14 -16.06 -11.72
N PRO A 43 -17.93 -16.98 -11.15
CA PRO A 43 -19.12 -16.77 -10.30
C PRO A 43 -18.86 -16.84 -8.78
N ARG A 44 -17.60 -16.95 -8.36
CA ARG A 44 -17.24 -17.20 -6.95
C ARG A 44 -16.34 -16.09 -6.42
N THR A 45 -16.95 -14.94 -6.13
CA THR A 45 -16.26 -13.72 -5.67
C THR A 45 -15.64 -13.83 -4.28
N TRP A 46 -16.01 -14.84 -3.49
CA TRP A 46 -15.62 -15.02 -2.08
C TRP A 46 -14.85 -16.33 -1.82
N ASP A 47 -14.29 -16.96 -2.85
CA ASP A 47 -13.66 -18.27 -2.72
C ASP A 47 -12.16 -18.16 -2.35
N TYR A 48 -11.90 -17.89 -1.07
CA TYR A 48 -10.55 -17.83 -0.49
C TYR A 48 -9.82 -19.18 -0.50
N LEU A 49 -10.51 -20.27 -0.81
CA LEU A 49 -9.99 -21.63 -0.67
C LEU A 49 -9.17 -22.09 -1.88
N HIS A 50 -9.46 -21.54 -3.08
CA HIS A 50 -8.90 -22.04 -4.33
C HIS A 50 -7.73 -21.21 -4.89
N GLY A 51 -7.29 -20.16 -4.17
CA GLY A 51 -6.07 -19.41 -4.51
C GLY A 51 -6.13 -18.62 -5.83
N THR A 52 -7.31 -18.48 -6.46
CA THR A 52 -7.49 -17.75 -7.73
C THR A 52 -7.84 -16.27 -7.54
N CYS A 53 -7.68 -15.74 -6.32
CA CYS A 53 -8.06 -14.38 -5.97
C CYS A 53 -6.87 -13.42 -6.13
N ILE A 54 -7.17 -12.12 -6.16
CA ILE A 54 -6.16 -11.06 -6.10
C ILE A 54 -5.27 -11.27 -4.86
N ASP A 55 -3.95 -11.14 -5.05
CA ASP A 55 -2.98 -11.22 -3.98
C ASP A 55 -3.28 -10.18 -2.89
N THR A 56 -3.52 -10.66 -1.66
CA THR A 56 -3.93 -9.83 -0.53
C THR A 56 -2.88 -8.76 -0.21
N VAL A 57 -1.59 -9.08 -0.39
CA VAL A 57 -0.49 -8.15 -0.13
C VAL A 57 -0.49 -7.01 -1.17
N THR A 58 -0.67 -7.35 -2.44
CA THR A 58 -0.73 -6.38 -3.54
C THR A 58 -1.95 -5.47 -3.39
N TRP A 59 -3.12 -6.04 -3.08
CA TRP A 59 -4.36 -5.29 -2.87
C TRP A 59 -4.28 -4.34 -1.68
N THR A 60 -3.83 -4.85 -0.52
CA THR A 60 -3.70 -4.04 0.69
C THR A 60 -2.67 -2.92 0.52
N THR A 61 -1.55 -3.18 -0.17
CA THR A 61 -0.56 -2.16 -0.49
C THR A 61 -1.14 -1.06 -1.38
N PHE A 62 -1.90 -1.43 -2.42
CA PHE A 62 -2.57 -0.46 -3.28
C PHE A 62 -3.55 0.42 -2.51
N ILE A 63 -4.45 -0.19 -1.73
CA ILE A 63 -5.42 0.55 -0.90
C ILE A 63 -4.72 1.46 0.12
N ALA A 64 -3.67 0.97 0.76
CA ALA A 64 -2.90 1.74 1.73
C ALA A 64 -2.24 2.97 1.08
N LEU A 65 -1.62 2.81 -0.08
CA LEU A 65 -1.01 3.90 -0.85
C LEU A 65 -2.06 4.93 -1.30
N THR A 66 -3.17 4.49 -1.88
CA THR A 66 -4.24 5.40 -2.33
C THR A 66 -4.88 6.15 -1.18
N SER A 67 -5.06 5.51 -0.02
CA SER A 67 -5.58 6.17 1.18
C SER A 67 -4.63 7.28 1.68
N ALA A 68 -3.32 7.01 1.71
CA ALA A 68 -2.33 8.01 2.09
C ALA A 68 -2.28 9.20 1.12
N ILE A 69 -2.38 8.94 -0.20
CA ILE A 69 -2.45 9.99 -1.23
C ILE A 69 -3.71 10.85 -1.02
N THR A 70 -4.84 10.22 -0.74
CA THR A 70 -6.12 10.91 -0.51
C THR A 70 -6.04 11.83 0.71
N ASP A 71 -5.43 11.36 1.81
CA ASP A 71 -5.21 12.16 3.01
C ASP A 71 -4.31 13.38 2.74
N ILE A 72 -3.23 13.22 1.95
CA ILE A 72 -2.34 14.32 1.54
C ILE A 72 -3.12 15.37 0.73
N ILE A 73 -3.94 14.93 -0.22
CA ILE A 73 -4.76 15.82 -1.06
C ILE A 73 -5.75 16.60 -0.19
N ILE A 74 -6.46 15.95 0.72
CA ILE A 74 -7.41 16.59 1.63
C ILE A 74 -6.71 17.63 2.51
N LEU A 75 -5.50 17.33 2.99
CA LEU A 75 -4.73 18.25 3.81
C LEU A 75 -4.18 19.44 3.03
N ILE A 76 -3.70 19.23 1.80
CA ILE A 76 -3.30 20.33 0.91
C ILE A 76 -4.52 21.23 0.66
N GLN A 77 -5.69 20.65 0.41
CA GLN A 77 -6.93 21.40 0.22
C GLN A 77 -7.31 22.23 1.46
N ALA A 78 -7.23 21.64 2.65
CA ALA A 78 -7.47 22.33 3.91
C ALA A 78 -6.45 23.45 4.17
N ILE A 79 -5.18 23.23 3.85
CA ILE A 79 -4.11 24.23 4.00
C ILE A 79 -4.28 25.37 3.00
N LEU A 80 -4.70 25.12 1.76
CA LEU A 80 -4.99 26.18 0.78
C LEU A 80 -6.20 27.01 1.23
N LEU A 81 -7.24 26.37 1.74
CA LEU A 81 -8.42 27.05 2.30
C LEU A 81 -8.06 27.93 3.51
N VAL A 82 -7.26 27.42 4.44
CA VAL A 82 -6.81 28.15 5.64
C VAL A 82 -5.72 29.18 5.30
N GLY A 83 -4.88 28.90 4.30
CA GLY A 83 -3.79 29.78 3.85
C GLY A 83 -4.31 31.02 3.11
N HIS A 84 -5.42 30.89 2.39
CA HIS A 84 -6.18 32.03 1.88
C HIS A 84 -6.71 32.93 3.02
N VAL A 85 -6.89 32.37 4.23
CA VAL A 85 -7.33 33.04 5.46
C VAL A 85 -6.13 33.35 6.40
N GLN A 86 -5.03 33.84 5.82
CA GLN A 86 -3.99 34.66 6.47
C GLN A 86 -3.40 34.25 7.85
N THR A 87 -3.42 32.98 8.31
CA THR A 87 -2.82 32.63 9.62
C THR A 87 -1.82 31.46 9.60
N ALA A 88 -0.55 31.88 9.53
CA ALA A 88 0.67 31.33 10.11
C ALA A 88 0.95 29.81 10.04
N TRP A 89 2.05 29.51 9.36
CA TRP A 89 2.96 28.36 9.35
C TRP A 89 2.98 27.43 10.59
N LYS A 90 2.58 27.88 11.79
CA LYS A 90 2.42 27.03 12.98
C LYS A 90 1.36 25.94 12.80
N LYS A 91 0.29 26.19 12.03
CA LYS A 91 -0.75 25.16 11.76
C LYS A 91 -0.29 24.07 10.79
N LYS A 92 0.70 24.33 9.94
CA LYS A 92 1.26 23.33 9.00
C LYS A 92 1.89 22.13 9.72
N ILE A 93 2.50 22.38 10.88
CA ILE A 93 3.16 21.33 11.69
C ILE A 93 2.14 20.38 12.32
N MET A 94 0.97 20.91 12.73
CA MET A 94 -0.11 20.09 13.29
C MET A 94 -0.73 19.15 12.24
N PHE A 95 -0.84 19.61 10.99
CA PHE A 95 -1.31 18.75 9.90
C PHE A 95 -0.27 17.68 9.52
N ALA A 96 1.01 18.02 9.56
CA ALA A 96 2.08 17.04 9.34
C ALA A 96 2.05 15.92 10.40
N SER A 97 1.72 16.22 11.66
CA SER A 97 1.64 15.20 12.72
C SER A 97 0.50 14.20 12.51
N ILE A 98 -0.60 14.61 11.87
CA ILE A 98 -1.73 13.72 11.55
C ILE A 98 -1.38 12.74 10.42
N VAL A 99 -0.58 13.18 9.45
CA VAL A 99 -0.15 12.36 8.29
C VAL A 99 0.94 11.36 8.66
N LEU A 100 1.84 11.77 9.54
CA LEU A 100 3.03 10.99 9.90
C LEU A 100 2.74 9.54 10.33
N PRO A 101 1.78 9.25 11.23
CA PRO A 101 1.48 7.87 11.63
C PRO A 101 0.95 7.01 10.48
N ARG A 102 0.20 7.59 9.54
CA ARG A 102 -0.29 6.86 8.35
C ARG A 102 0.84 6.52 7.39
N ILE A 103 1.77 7.45 7.16
CA ILE A 103 2.96 7.19 6.35
C ILE A 103 3.82 6.09 6.99
N LEU A 104 4.04 6.17 8.31
CA LEU A 104 4.79 5.15 9.05
C LEU A 104 4.11 3.78 8.99
N TYR A 105 2.79 3.72 9.04
CA TYR A 105 2.04 2.46 8.90
C TYR A 105 2.17 1.87 7.49
N VAL A 106 2.00 2.67 6.43
CA VAL A 106 2.20 2.23 5.04
C VAL A 106 3.63 1.75 4.83
N PHE A 107 4.61 2.48 5.37
CA PHE A 107 6.00 2.08 5.35
C PHE A 107 6.20 0.76 6.11
N GLY A 108 5.70 0.62 7.33
CA GLY A 108 5.77 -0.62 8.09
C GLY A 108 5.16 -1.82 7.34
N LEU A 109 4.02 -1.63 6.66
CA LEU A 109 3.38 -2.67 5.86
C LEU A 109 4.23 -3.08 4.65
N VAL A 110 4.72 -2.11 3.86
CA VAL A 110 5.50 -2.37 2.65
C VAL A 110 6.86 -2.99 2.98
N TYR A 111 7.53 -2.49 4.01
CA TYR A 111 8.82 -3.01 4.42
C TYR A 111 8.67 -4.34 5.15
N GLY A 112 7.62 -4.49 5.96
CA GLY A 112 7.28 -5.74 6.64
C GLY A 112 6.95 -6.89 5.68
N THR A 113 6.21 -6.63 4.60
CA THR A 113 5.92 -7.68 3.60
C THR A 113 7.19 -8.06 2.83
N ARG A 114 8.05 -7.09 2.46
CA ARG A 114 9.33 -7.40 1.82
C ARG A 114 10.25 -8.22 2.71
N THR A 115 10.35 -7.92 4.00
CA THR A 115 11.18 -8.71 4.92
C THR A 115 10.62 -10.11 5.13
N MET A 116 9.30 -10.26 5.26
CA MET A 116 8.65 -11.57 5.37
C MET A 116 8.85 -12.41 4.10
N VAL A 117 8.74 -11.82 2.90
CA VAL A 117 8.96 -12.54 1.63
C VAL A 117 10.41 -12.99 1.51
N LEU A 118 11.38 -12.12 1.81
CA LEU A 118 12.79 -12.49 1.80
C LEU A 118 13.12 -13.59 2.82
N ALA A 119 12.52 -13.52 4.01
CA ALA A 119 12.66 -14.55 5.03
C ALA A 119 12.05 -15.89 4.59
N SER A 120 10.90 -15.88 3.91
CA SER A 120 10.25 -17.10 3.41
C SER A 120 11.03 -17.77 2.28
N ASN A 121 11.62 -16.99 1.37
CA ASN A 121 12.49 -17.52 0.33
C ASN A 121 13.76 -18.13 0.94
N ALA A 122 14.34 -17.45 1.93
CA ALA A 122 15.50 -17.96 2.63
C ALA A 122 15.17 -19.28 3.34
N SER A 123 14.06 -19.37 4.08
CA SER A 123 13.66 -20.62 4.76
C SER A 123 13.45 -21.78 3.80
N GLY A 124 12.79 -21.55 2.65
CA GLY A 124 12.59 -22.60 1.64
C GLY A 124 13.90 -23.11 1.04
N GLU A 125 14.90 -22.22 0.86
CA GLU A 125 16.22 -22.62 0.37
C GLU A 125 16.95 -23.51 1.40
N TRP A 126 16.92 -23.16 2.69
CA TRP A 126 17.52 -23.99 3.75
C TRP A 126 16.85 -25.37 3.88
N GLU A 127 15.52 -25.46 3.74
CA GLU A 127 14.79 -26.72 3.77
C GLU A 127 15.15 -27.62 2.57
N SER A 128 15.27 -27.04 1.38
CA SER A 128 15.68 -27.79 0.18
C SER A 128 17.12 -28.29 0.27
N ALA A 129 18.03 -27.48 0.84
CA ALA A 129 19.41 -27.87 1.09
C ALA A 129 19.52 -28.97 2.16
N GLY A 130 18.69 -28.90 3.22
CA GLY A 130 18.61 -29.93 4.26
C GLY A 130 18.14 -31.28 3.72
N HIS A 131 17.13 -31.29 2.84
CA HIS A 131 16.66 -32.54 2.22
C HIS A 131 17.75 -33.20 1.35
N SER A 132 18.54 -32.38 0.64
CA SER A 132 19.64 -32.89 -0.19
C SER A 132 20.78 -33.49 0.65
N SER A 133 21.05 -32.96 1.84
CA SER A 133 22.11 -33.51 2.71
C SER A 133 21.69 -34.83 3.35
N GLU A 134 20.43 -34.99 3.77
CA GLU A 134 19.90 -36.25 4.27
C GLU A 134 19.94 -37.37 3.22
N ILE A 135 19.50 -37.09 1.98
CA ILE A 135 19.52 -38.10 0.91
C ILE A 135 20.96 -38.55 0.61
N ARG A 136 21.92 -37.61 0.64
CA ARG A 136 23.34 -37.91 0.45
C ARG A 136 23.88 -38.82 1.56
N MET A 137 23.57 -38.54 2.82
CA MET A 137 24.00 -39.38 3.96
C MET A 137 23.39 -40.79 3.91
N ILE A 138 22.13 -40.93 3.48
CA ILE A 138 21.48 -42.23 3.33
C ILE A 138 22.12 -43.04 2.20
N GLN A 139 22.43 -42.40 1.06
CA GLN A 139 23.15 -43.07 -0.03
C GLN A 139 24.54 -43.54 0.41
N GLU A 140 25.28 -42.68 1.11
CA GLU A 140 26.62 -43.00 1.58
C GLU A 140 26.59 -44.18 2.57
N THR A 141 25.67 -44.15 3.54
CA THR A 141 25.47 -45.26 4.48
C THR A 141 25.12 -46.56 3.76
N ARG A 142 24.24 -46.50 2.75
CA ARG A 142 23.88 -47.67 1.93
C ARG A 142 25.08 -48.20 1.14
N THR A 143 25.95 -47.32 0.64
CA THR A 143 27.17 -47.76 -0.06
C THR A 143 28.16 -48.48 0.84
N TRP A 144 28.34 -48.05 2.09
CA TRP A 144 29.17 -48.76 3.06
C TRP A 144 28.59 -50.15 3.38
N THR A 145 27.28 -50.27 3.59
CA THR A 145 26.64 -51.56 3.91
C THR A 145 26.73 -52.60 2.78
N MET A 146 26.94 -52.19 1.52
CA MET A 146 27.13 -53.13 0.40
C MET A 146 28.58 -53.60 0.25
N MET A 147 29.55 -52.91 0.86
CA MET A 147 30.97 -53.26 0.78
C MET A 147 31.40 -54.25 1.87
N GLU A 148 30.61 -54.37 2.94
CA GLU A 148 30.92 -55.17 4.14
C GLU A 148 30.31 -56.58 4.14
N GLY A 149 29.54 -56.96 3.10
CA GLY A 149 28.89 -58.27 2.96
C GLY A 149 29.41 -59.05 1.76
#